data_AF-A0A2V5YYC1-F1
#
_entry.id   AF-A0A2V5YYC1-F1
#
_cell.length_a   1.000
_cell.length_b   1.000
_cell.length_c   1.000
_cell.angle_alpha   90.00
_cell.angle_beta   90.00
_cell.angle_gamma   90.00
#
_symmetry.space_group_name_H-M   'P 1'
#
loop_
_entity.id
_entity.type
_entity.pdbx_description
1 polymer ?
#
loop_
_entity_poly.entity_id
_entity_poly.type
_entity_poly.pdbx_seq_one_letter_code
_entity_poly.pdbx_strand_id
1 'polypeptide(L)'
;MEGARGRSPRTERCAHQREARGLRSVQDIVAASGVKPDRVLLSIEQFISSGDHLSLSYLLEEVPDAQEIRSTFEEIGIERLKPVSEFFHGRISLTTLRLVRCVIVAEAAA
;
A
#
# COMPACT_ATOMS: atom_id res chain seq x y z
N MET A 1 -29.58 3.14 17.08
CA MET A 1 -29.20 2.09 16.11
C MET A 1 -27.71 2.26 15.83
N GLU A 2 -26.89 1.63 16.67
CA GLU A 2 -25.43 1.67 16.54
C GLU A 2 -24.97 0.70 15.45
N GLY A 3 -24.28 1.23 14.45
CA GLY A 3 -23.68 0.46 13.37
C GLY A 3 -22.37 -0.16 13.81
N ALA A 4 -22.41 -1.43 14.20
CA ALA A 4 -21.21 -2.24 14.32
C ALA A 4 -20.77 -2.66 12.90
N ARG A 5 -19.87 -1.89 12.27
CA ARG A 5 -19.08 -2.36 11.13
C ARG A 5 -18.13 -3.44 11.65
N GLY A 6 -18.58 -4.70 11.62
CA GLY A 6 -17.74 -5.84 11.95
C GLY A 6 -16.54 -5.87 11.01
N ARG A 7 -15.34 -5.66 11.55
CA ARG A 7 -14.10 -5.99 10.85
C ARG A 7 -14.09 -7.51 10.71
N SER A 8 -13.66 -8.01 9.55
CA SER A 8 -13.57 -9.46 9.37
C SER A 8 -12.54 -10.03 10.34
N PRO A 9 -12.79 -11.21 10.96
CA PRO A 9 -11.87 -11.81 11.94
C PRO A 9 -10.47 -12.11 11.37
N ARG A 10 -10.31 -12.17 10.04
CA ARG A 10 -9.01 -12.25 9.37
C ARG A 10 -8.22 -10.93 9.46
N THR A 11 -8.89 -9.80 9.23
CA THR A 11 -8.29 -8.45 9.27
C THR A 11 -7.81 -8.10 10.68
N GLU A 12 -8.57 -8.47 11.70
CA GLU A 12 -8.22 -8.23 13.11
C GLU A 12 -7.01 -9.07 13.57
N ARG A 13 -6.91 -10.32 13.12
CA ARG A 13 -5.74 -11.18 13.39
C ARG A 13 -4.47 -10.65 12.72
N CYS A 14 -4.56 -10.17 11.48
CA CYS A 14 -3.43 -9.54 10.79
C CYS A 14 -3.00 -8.24 11.49
N ALA A 15 -3.94 -7.42 11.97
CA ALA A 15 -3.62 -6.20 12.71
C ALA A 15 -2.87 -6.49 14.03
N HIS A 16 -3.38 -7.42 14.85
CA HIS A 16 -2.74 -7.77 16.12
C HIS A 16 -1.35 -8.40 15.96
N GLN A 17 -1.13 -9.23 14.94
CA GLN A 17 0.20 -9.80 14.67
C GLN A 17 1.22 -8.77 14.17
N ARG A 18 0.77 -7.75 13.44
CA ARG A 18 1.63 -6.67 12.94
C ARG A 18 2.09 -5.75 14.07
N GLU A 19 1.20 -5.39 14.98
CA GLU A 19 1.52 -4.54 16.13
C GLU A 19 2.59 -5.20 17.02
N ALA A 20 2.49 -6.52 17.26
CA ALA A 20 3.50 -7.28 18.00
C ALA A 20 4.88 -7.32 17.31
N ARG A 21 4.94 -7.06 16.00
CA ARG A 21 6.18 -6.96 15.20
C ARG A 21 6.63 -5.52 14.97
N GLY A 22 5.92 -4.54 15.52
CA GLY A 22 6.17 -3.11 15.28
C GLY A 22 5.80 -2.63 13.86
N LEU A 23 5.11 -3.45 13.07
CA LEU A 23 4.70 -3.13 11.71
C LEU A 23 3.42 -2.28 11.73
N ARG A 24 3.45 -1.14 11.04
CA ARG A 24 2.33 -0.18 10.99
C ARG A 24 1.73 -0.11 9.60
N SER A 25 0.40 -0.07 9.51
CA SER A 25 -0.27 0.24 8.24
C SER A 25 0.05 1.67 7.79
N VAL A 26 -0.16 1.99 6.51
CA VAL A 26 -0.03 3.38 6.03
C VAL A 26 -0.95 4.31 6.82
N GLN A 27 -2.15 3.86 7.19
CA GLN A 27 -3.10 4.64 7.97
C GLN A 27 -2.60 4.91 9.39
N ASP A 28 -1.95 3.94 10.03
CA ASP A 28 -1.36 4.13 11.37
C ASP A 28 -0.16 5.07 11.33
N ILE A 29 0.64 5.01 10.26
CA ILE A 29 1.74 5.95 10.04
C ILE A 29 1.18 7.37 9.89
N VAL A 30 0.16 7.55 9.05
CA VAL A 30 -0.54 8.83 8.85
C VAL A 30 -1.12 9.36 10.16
N ALA A 31 -1.80 8.51 10.94
CA ALA A 31 -2.40 8.88 12.21
C ALA A 31 -1.36 9.29 13.26
N ALA A 32 -0.22 8.59 13.32
CA ALA A 32 0.84 8.89 14.28
C ALA A 32 1.68 10.13 13.91
N SER A 33 1.80 10.43 12.62
CA SER A 33 2.70 11.49 12.12
C SER A 33 1.96 12.78 11.72
N GLY A 34 0.64 12.73 11.54
CA GLY A 34 -0.17 13.86 11.09
C GLY A 34 0.07 14.28 9.63
N VAL A 35 0.87 13.52 8.87
CA VAL A 35 1.11 13.78 7.43
C VAL A 35 0.11 13.05 6.55
N LYS A 36 -0.23 13.66 5.42
CA LYS A 36 -1.15 13.07 4.42
C LYS A 36 -0.57 11.77 3.82
N PRO A 37 -1.42 10.80 3.44
CA PRO A 37 -0.97 9.54 2.82
C PRO A 37 -0.01 9.73 1.65
N ASP A 38 -0.29 10.68 0.74
CA ASP A 38 0.59 10.97 -0.40
C ASP A 38 1.98 11.45 -0.02
N ARG A 39 2.14 12.09 1.16
CA ARG A 39 3.45 12.49 1.69
C ARG A 39 4.21 11.30 2.24
N VAL A 40 3.53 10.38 2.94
CA VAL A 40 4.14 9.12 3.39
C VAL A 40 4.63 8.31 2.19
N LEU A 41 3.81 8.16 1.16
CA LEU A 41 4.19 7.46 -0.07
C LEU A 41 5.35 8.14 -0.80
N LEU A 42 5.35 9.48 -0.86
CA LEU A 42 6.47 10.22 -1.44
C LEU A 42 7.78 9.95 -0.68
N SER A 43 7.75 9.92 0.66
CA SER A 43 8.94 9.60 1.45
C SER A 43 9.42 8.17 1.22
N ILE A 44 8.50 7.20 1.11
CA ILE A 44 8.84 5.82 0.74
C ILE A 44 9.51 5.77 -0.64
N GLU A 45 8.95 6.45 -1.64
CA GLU A 45 9.55 6.56 -2.98
C GLU A 45 10.96 7.15 -2.93
N GLN A 46 11.19 8.16 -2.07
CA GLN A 46 12.51 8.79 -1.89
C GLN A 46 13.53 7.84 -1.25
N PHE A 47 13.16 7.09 -0.21
CA PHE A 47 14.03 6.07 0.40
C PHE A 47 14.44 5.01 -0.62
N ILE A 48 13.47 4.46 -1.36
CA ILE A 48 13.73 3.48 -2.42
C ILE A 48 14.68 4.07 -3.47
N SER A 49 14.43 5.31 -3.90
CA SER A 49 15.27 6.01 -4.90
C SER A 49 16.68 6.32 -4.40
N SER A 50 16.87 6.36 -3.07
CA SER A 50 18.16 6.58 -2.42
C SER A 50 18.96 5.28 -2.25
N GLY A 51 18.36 4.14 -2.61
CA GLY A 51 18.97 2.81 -2.47
C GLY A 51 18.68 2.13 -1.12
N ASP A 52 17.76 2.66 -0.31
CA ASP A 52 17.37 2.01 0.94
C ASP A 52 16.54 0.75 0.65
N HIS A 53 16.93 -0.37 1.26
CA HIS A 53 16.17 -1.62 1.19
C HIS A 53 15.05 -1.62 2.23
N LEU A 54 13.81 -1.51 1.76
CA LEU A 54 12.62 -1.50 2.60
C LEU A 54 11.80 -2.78 2.42
N SER A 55 11.51 -3.48 3.52
CA SER A 55 10.56 -4.59 3.50
C SER A 55 9.13 -4.04 3.62
N LEU A 56 8.40 -3.95 2.51
CA LEU A 56 7.08 -3.28 2.45
C LEU A 56 5.91 -4.21 2.09
N SER A 57 6.16 -5.49 1.80
CA SER A 57 5.14 -6.44 1.32
C SER A 57 3.94 -6.57 2.27
N TYR A 58 4.17 -6.40 3.58
CA TYR A 58 3.14 -6.44 4.61
C TYR A 58 2.09 -5.31 4.46
N LEU A 59 2.40 -4.23 3.75
CA LEU A 59 1.45 -3.13 3.49
C LEU A 59 0.33 -3.54 2.51
N LEU A 60 0.52 -4.62 1.74
CA LEU A 60 -0.48 -5.10 0.79
C LEU A 60 -1.57 -5.97 1.42
N GLU A 61 -1.40 -6.45 2.65
CA GLU A 61 -2.35 -7.35 3.31
C GLU A 61 -3.74 -6.74 3.50
N GLU A 62 -3.83 -5.40 3.58
CA GLU A 62 -5.08 -4.65 3.76
C GLU A 62 -5.57 -3.97 2.49
N VAL A 63 -4.83 -4.10 1.38
CA VAL A 63 -5.22 -3.53 0.09
C VAL A 63 -6.11 -4.55 -0.62
N PRO A 64 -7.42 -4.27 -0.81
CA PRO A 64 -8.26 -5.10 -1.65
C PRO A 64 -7.67 -5.15 -3.05
N ASP A 65 -7.78 -6.31 -3.70
CA ASP A 65 -7.35 -6.50 -5.09
C ASP A 65 -5.85 -6.23 -5.34
N ALA A 66 -5.00 -6.27 -4.28
CA ALA A 66 -3.57 -6.00 -4.40
C ALA A 66 -2.86 -6.85 -5.46
N GLN A 67 -3.26 -8.12 -5.60
CA GLN A 67 -2.72 -9.02 -6.63
C GLN A 67 -3.16 -8.63 -8.04
N GLU A 68 -4.42 -8.23 -8.22
CA GLU A 68 -4.91 -7.73 -9.51
C GLU A 68 -4.15 -6.45 -9.91
N ILE A 69 -4.01 -5.51 -8.97
CA ILE A 69 -3.25 -4.27 -9.20
C ILE A 69 -1.79 -4.58 -9.59
N ARG A 70 -1.16 -5.55 -8.92
CA ARG A 70 0.20 -5.99 -9.25
C ARG A 70 0.30 -6.53 -10.67
N SER A 71 -0.55 -7.49 -11.04
CA SER A 71 -0.56 -8.04 -12.39
C SER A 71 -0.80 -6.97 -13.44
N THR A 72 -1.68 -6.00 -13.18
CA THR A 72 -1.89 -4.86 -14.08
C THR A 72 -0.62 -4.00 -14.24
N PHE A 73 0.13 -3.75 -13.17
CA PHE A 73 1.42 -3.05 -13.27
C PHE A 73 2.47 -3.86 -14.05
N GLU A 74 2.50 -5.18 -13.90
CA GLU A 74 3.39 -6.07 -14.65
C GLU A 74 3.07 -6.08 -16.16
N GLU A 75 1.78 -6.04 -16.52
CA GLU A 75 1.32 -6.01 -17.91
C GLU A 75 1.51 -4.64 -18.59
N ILE A 76 1.18 -3.55 -17.89
CA ILE A 76 1.15 -2.20 -18.47
C ILE A 76 2.49 -1.48 -18.35
N GLY A 77 3.24 -1.74 -17.28
CA GLY A 77 4.50 -1.07 -16.92
C GLY A 77 4.43 -0.39 -15.54
N ILE A 78 5.41 -0.70 -14.69
CA ILE A 78 5.47 -0.26 -13.28
C ILE A 78 5.49 1.28 -13.16
N GLU A 79 6.13 1.98 -14.09
CA GLU A 79 6.24 3.43 -14.13
C GLU A 79 4.92 4.13 -14.58
N ARG A 80 4.00 3.40 -15.20
CA ARG A 80 2.84 3.97 -15.92
C ARG A 80 1.59 4.07 -15.05
N LEU A 81 1.63 4.96 -14.05
CA LEU A 81 0.51 5.15 -13.11
C LEU A 81 -0.82 5.54 -13.78
N LYS A 82 -0.79 6.45 -14.77
CA LYS A 82 -2.00 6.93 -15.45
C LYS A 82 -2.69 5.82 -16.25
N PRO A 83 -1.99 5.09 -17.14
CA PRO A 83 -2.56 3.93 -17.84
C PRO A 83 -3.15 2.86 -16.91
N VAL A 84 -2.47 2.54 -15.80
CA VAL A 84 -2.99 1.60 -14.80
C VAL A 84 -4.26 2.15 -14.13
N SER A 85 -4.30 3.45 -13.80
CA SER A 85 -5.50 4.09 -13.28
C SER A 85 -6.67 4.07 -14.27
N GLU A 86 -6.40 4.22 -15.56
CA GLU A 86 -7.40 4.16 -16.63
C GLU A 86 -7.95 2.73 -16.80
N PHE A 87 -7.11 1.69 -16.68
CA PHE A 87 -7.51 0.29 -16.68
C PHE A 87 -8.56 -0.01 -15.59
N PHE A 88 -8.36 0.53 -14.39
CA PHE A 88 -9.33 0.36 -13.31
C PHE A 88 -10.55 1.28 -13.40
N HIS A 89 -10.64 2.15 -14.42
CA HIS A 89 -11.73 3.11 -14.62
C HIS A 89 -12.01 3.97 -13.36
N GLY A 90 -10.97 4.30 -12.59
CA GLY A 90 -11.10 5.08 -11.36
C GLY A 90 -11.69 4.33 -10.16
N ARG A 91 -11.94 3.02 -10.25
CA ARG A 91 -12.40 2.20 -9.12
C ARG A 91 -11.38 2.14 -7.98
N ILE A 92 -10.10 2.27 -8.31
CA ILE A 92 -8.99 2.23 -7.38
C ILE A 92 -8.36 3.62 -7.28
N SER A 93 -8.15 4.09 -6.06
CA SER A 93 -7.57 5.42 -5.83
C SER A 93 -6.11 5.47 -6.29
N LEU A 94 -5.66 6.64 -6.77
CA LEU A 94 -4.26 6.85 -7.13
C LEU A 94 -3.30 6.59 -5.95
N THR A 95 -3.72 6.91 -4.73
CA THR A 95 -2.96 6.62 -3.51
C THR A 95 -2.74 5.12 -3.32
N THR A 96 -3.77 4.31 -3.53
CA THR A 96 -3.67 2.84 -3.47
C THR A 96 -2.76 2.30 -4.57
N LEU A 97 -2.90 2.79 -5.81
CA LEU A 97 -2.03 2.38 -6.92
C LEU A 97 -0.56 2.72 -6.64
N ARG A 98 -0.29 3.91 -6.10
CA ARG A 98 1.06 4.32 -5.70
C ARG A 98 1.62 3.43 -4.59
N LEU A 99 0.82 3.06 -3.60
CA LEU A 99 1.24 2.13 -2.55
C LEU A 99 1.68 0.79 -3.13
N VAL A 100 0.86 0.17 -3.98
CA VAL A 100 1.20 -1.11 -4.60
C VAL A 100 2.48 -0.98 -5.43
N ARG A 101 2.60 0.10 -6.21
CA ARG A 101 3.82 0.39 -6.98
C ARG A 101 5.07 0.50 -6.08
N CYS A 102 4.99 1.20 -4.95
CA CYS A 102 6.12 1.32 -4.02
C CYS A 102 6.59 -0.04 -3.53
N VAL A 103 5.65 -0.95 -3.23
CA VAL A 103 6.00 -2.31 -2.80
C VAL A 103 6.69 -3.09 -3.93
N ILE A 104 6.17 -3.03 -5.16
CA ILE A 104 6.80 -3.71 -6.32
C ILE A 104 8.24 -3.21 -6.53
N VAL A 105 8.44 -1.88 -6.51
CA VAL A 105 9.78 -1.30 -6.73
C VAL A 105 10.73 -1.64 -5.58
N ALA A 106 10.26 -1.59 -4.33
CA ALA A 106 11.07 -1.95 -3.17
C ALA A 106 11.52 -3.42 -3.20
N GLU A 107 10.64 -4.33 -3.63
CA GLU A 107 10.99 -5.76 -3.78
C GLU A 107 11.98 -6.01 -4.93
N ALA A 108 11.86 -5.26 -6.03
CA ALA A 108 12.82 -5.36 -7.14
C ALA A 108 14.20 -4.79 -6.80
N ALA A 109 14.29 -3.92 -5.79
CA ALA A 109 15.53 -3.33 -5.30
C ALA A 109 16.21 -4.16 -4.21
N ALA A 110 15.55 -5.18 -3.65
CA ALA A 110 16.07 -6.05 -2.58
C ALA A 110 16.90 -7.22 -3.11
#